data_AF-A0A177AX69-F1
#
_entry.id   AF-A0A177AX69-F1
#
_cell.length_a   1.000
_cell.length_b   1.000
_cell.length_c   1.000
_cell.angle_alpha   90.00
_cell.angle_beta   90.00
_cell.angle_gamma   90.00
#
_symmetry.space_group_name_H-M   'P 1'
#
loop_
_entity.id
_entity.type
_entity.pdbx_description
1 polymer ?
#
loop_
_entity_poly.entity_id
_entity_poly.type
_entity_poly.pdbx_seq_one_letter_code
_entity_poly.pdbx_strand_id
1 'polypeptide(L)'
;MCDIRFFDHFLFKQSNVHIFISFLSIYLAITNQIHKWSHTYPETSIPFIVRQLQDYRIILSREGHKIHHVSPHDTYYCITTGWLNYPLEVSQFWDKMEIIVNKISGAKPREDDMAWAKYSTFK
;
A
#
# COMPACT_ATOMS: atom_id res chain seq x y z
N MET A 1 18.38 -43.01 -19.61
CA MET A 1 18.10 -42.82 -18.17
C MET A 1 17.71 -41.36 -18.00
N CYS A 2 16.43 -41.09 -17.80
CA CYS A 2 15.91 -39.71 -17.65
C CYS A 2 16.51 -39.14 -16.35
N ASP A 3 17.10 -37.95 -16.38
CA ASP A 3 17.77 -37.37 -15.21
C ASP A 3 16.72 -36.91 -14.19
N ILE A 4 16.41 -37.79 -13.24
CA ILE A 4 15.45 -37.59 -12.15
C ILE A 4 15.76 -36.29 -11.37
N ARG A 5 17.05 -35.92 -11.24
CA ARG A 5 17.45 -34.69 -10.54
C ARG A 5 17.08 -33.41 -11.29
N PHE A 6 17.07 -33.45 -12.63
CA PHE A 6 16.61 -32.32 -13.44
C PHE A 6 15.10 -32.13 -13.31
N PHE A 7 14.34 -33.23 -13.33
CA PHE A 7 12.89 -33.18 -13.16
C PHE A 7 12.49 -32.73 -11.75
N ASP A 8 13.16 -33.23 -10.70
CA ASP A 8 12.91 -32.79 -9.32
C ASP A 8 13.28 -31.32 -9.10
N HIS A 9 14.41 -30.84 -9.66
CA HIS A 9 14.78 -29.43 -9.57
C HIS A 9 13.80 -28.53 -10.32
N PHE A 10 13.35 -28.95 -11.51
CA PHE A 10 12.37 -28.23 -12.30
C PHE A 10 11.01 -28.17 -11.59
N LEU A 11 10.53 -29.30 -11.07
CA LEU A 11 9.28 -29.37 -10.30
C LEU A 11 9.37 -28.57 -8.98
N PHE A 12 10.49 -28.61 -8.28
CA PHE A 12 10.71 -27.83 -7.06
C PHE A 12 10.77 -26.32 -7.34
N LYS A 13 11.43 -25.91 -8.43
CA LYS A 13 11.47 -24.50 -8.84
C LYS A 13 10.07 -24.01 -9.26
N GLN A 14 9.33 -24.84 -9.98
CA GLN A 14 7.96 -24.54 -10.40
C GLN A 14 7.02 -24.43 -9.19
N SER A 15 7.10 -25.37 -8.23
CA SER A 15 6.28 -25.34 -7.02
C SER A 15 6.58 -24.11 -6.15
N ASN A 16 7.84 -23.70 -6.03
CA ASN A 16 8.22 -22.50 -5.28
C ASN A 16 7.65 -21.21 -5.90
N VAL A 17 7.65 -21.09 -7.23
CA VAL A 17 7.05 -19.94 -7.92
C VAL A 17 5.55 -19.90 -7.71
N HIS A 18 4.85 -21.04 -7.82
CA HIS A 18 3.41 -21.11 -7.56
C HIS A 18 3.05 -20.75 -6.13
N ILE A 19 3.82 -21.25 -5.16
CA ILE A 19 3.66 -20.90 -3.75
C ILE A 19 3.83 -19.39 -3.58
N PHE A 20 4.94 -18.83 -4.07
CA PHE A 20 5.21 -17.39 -3.99
C PHE A 20 4.07 -16.55 -4.59
N ILE A 21 3.62 -16.86 -5.82
CA ILE A 21 2.53 -16.14 -6.49
C ILE A 21 1.23 -16.28 -5.70
N SER A 22 0.94 -17.44 -5.14
CA SER A 22 -0.26 -17.66 -4.33
C SER A 22 -0.26 -16.79 -3.07
N PHE A 23 0.85 -16.80 -2.32
CA PHE A 23 1.00 -15.97 -1.13
C PHE A 23 0.96 -14.47 -1.46
N LEU A 24 1.64 -14.04 -2.53
CA LEU A 24 1.60 -12.66 -3.01
C LEU A 24 0.17 -12.25 -3.37
N SER A 25 -0.56 -13.09 -4.10
CA SER A 25 -1.95 -12.82 -4.51
C SER A 25 -2.87 -12.69 -3.30
N ILE A 26 -2.75 -13.59 -2.32
CA ILE A 26 -3.51 -13.54 -1.06
C ILE A 26 -3.18 -12.26 -0.30
N TYR A 27 -1.89 -11.91 -0.17
CA TYR A 27 -1.46 -10.69 0.51
C TYR A 27 -2.03 -9.42 -0.15
N LEU A 28 -1.98 -9.34 -1.48
CA LEU A 28 -2.55 -8.22 -2.24
C LEU A 28 -4.07 -8.14 -2.08
N ALA A 29 -4.76 -9.27 -2.14
CA ALA A 29 -6.21 -9.31 -1.93
C ALA A 29 -6.60 -8.84 -0.52
N ILE A 30 -5.88 -9.30 0.51
CA ILE A 30 -6.09 -8.88 1.90
C ILE A 30 -5.80 -7.38 2.05
N THR A 31 -4.69 -6.89 1.50
CA THR A 31 -4.33 -5.46 1.56
C THR A 31 -5.39 -4.58 0.89
N ASN A 32 -5.88 -4.99 -0.28
CA ASN A 32 -6.97 -4.29 -0.97
C ASN A 32 -8.27 -4.30 -0.16
N GLN A 33 -8.58 -5.41 0.52
CA GLN A 33 -9.77 -5.52 1.35
C GLN A 33 -9.67 -4.64 2.61
N ILE A 34 -8.49 -4.58 3.24
CA ILE A 34 -8.22 -3.68 4.37
C ILE A 34 -8.37 -2.22 3.93
N HIS A 35 -7.79 -1.84 2.80
CA HIS A 35 -7.93 -0.51 2.22
C HIS A 35 -9.40 -0.16 1.90
N LYS A 36 -10.19 -1.12 1.39
CA LYS A 36 -11.63 -0.89 1.17
C LYS A 36 -12.36 -0.60 2.49
N TRP A 37 -12.05 -1.35 3.55
CA TRP A 37 -12.67 -1.15 4.86
C TRP A 37 -12.31 0.18 5.50
N SER A 38 -11.12 0.75 5.25
CA SER A 38 -10.76 2.09 5.74
C SER A 38 -11.57 3.23 5.10
N HIS A 39 -12.23 2.95 3.96
CA HIS A 39 -13.15 3.86 3.27
C HIS A 39 -14.63 3.62 3.58
N THR A 40 -14.98 2.52 4.25
CA THR A 40 -16.38 2.15 4.43
C THR A 40 -16.97 2.81 5.68
N TYR A 41 -18.06 3.57 5.47
CA TYR A 41 -18.85 4.24 6.50
C TYR A 41 -20.36 3.96 6.28
N PRO A 42 -21.18 3.89 7.35
CA PRO A 42 -20.81 3.96 8.78
C PRO A 42 -20.09 2.69 9.26
N GLU A 43 -19.41 2.74 10.42
CA GLU A 43 -18.59 1.61 10.94
C GLU A 43 -19.38 0.31 11.13
N THR A 44 -20.70 0.40 11.31
CA THR A 44 -21.59 -0.76 11.42
C THR A 44 -21.69 -1.60 10.15
N SER A 45 -21.20 -1.08 9.01
CA SER A 45 -21.19 -1.77 7.71
C SER A 45 -20.01 -2.75 7.54
N ILE A 46 -19.07 -2.79 8.49
CA ILE A 46 -17.95 -3.74 8.48
C ILE A 46 -18.04 -4.72 9.66
N PRO A 47 -17.41 -5.91 9.57
CA PRO A 47 -17.41 -6.87 10.67
C PRO A 47 -16.81 -6.30 11.96
N PHE A 48 -17.37 -6.68 13.11
CA PHE A 48 -16.93 -6.21 14.42
C PHE A 48 -15.43 -6.45 14.66
N ILE A 49 -14.91 -7.63 14.29
CA ILE A 49 -13.49 -7.95 14.43
C ILE A 49 -12.62 -6.99 13.63
N VAL A 50 -13.02 -6.66 12.39
CA VAL A 50 -12.29 -5.70 11.54
C VAL A 50 -12.25 -4.32 12.21
N ARG A 51 -13.39 -3.88 12.76
CA ARG A 51 -13.47 -2.62 13.50
C ARG A 51 -12.49 -2.60 14.67
N GLN A 52 -12.49 -3.64 15.51
CA GLN A 52 -11.55 -3.75 16.62
C GLN A 52 -10.09 -3.73 16.16
N LEU A 53 -9.75 -4.46 15.09
CA LEU A 53 -8.40 -4.44 14.54
C LEU A 53 -7.99 -3.05 14.04
N GLN A 54 -8.91 -2.26 13.50
CA GLN A 54 -8.67 -0.85 13.13
C GLN A 54 -8.49 0.05 14.34
N ASP A 55 -9.30 -0.14 15.38
CA ASP A 55 -9.24 0.63 16.64
C ASP A 55 -7.90 0.41 17.36
N TYR A 56 -7.42 -0.85 17.39
CA TYR A 56 -6.10 -1.23 17.93
C TYR A 56 -4.93 -0.93 16.99
N ARG A 57 -5.17 -0.32 15.82
CA ARG A 57 -4.16 -0.04 14.79
C ARG A 57 -3.40 -1.29 14.30
N ILE A 58 -3.98 -2.48 14.40
CA ILE A 58 -3.36 -3.72 13.89
C ILE A 58 -3.45 -3.76 12.36
N ILE A 59 -4.56 -3.29 11.80
CA ILE A 59 -4.75 -3.06 10.36
C ILE A 59 -5.03 -1.58 10.11
N LEU A 60 -4.97 -1.14 8.85
CA LEU A 60 -5.14 0.25 8.46
C LEU A 60 -6.41 0.88 9.06
N SER A 61 -6.22 1.82 9.97
CA SER A 61 -7.28 2.62 10.56
C SER A 61 -7.88 3.59 9.54
N ARG A 62 -9.18 3.86 9.65
CA ARG A 62 -9.88 4.89 8.87
C ARG A 62 -9.26 6.27 9.01
N GLU A 63 -8.98 6.69 10.24
CA GLU A 63 -8.40 8.00 10.55
C GLU A 63 -7.00 8.15 9.95
N GLY A 64 -6.13 7.16 10.14
CA GLY A 64 -4.78 7.20 9.56
C GLY A 64 -4.80 7.22 8.03
N HIS A 65 -5.73 6.48 7.41
CA HIS A 65 -5.90 6.51 5.96
C HIS A 65 -6.47 7.83 5.45
N LYS A 66 -7.36 8.47 6.22
CA LYS A 66 -7.96 9.75 5.85
C LYS A 66 -6.90 10.83 5.60
N ILE A 67 -5.76 10.78 6.30
CA ILE A 67 -4.64 11.71 6.09
C ILE A 67 -4.18 11.68 4.63
N HIS A 68 -4.00 10.49 4.05
CA HIS A 68 -3.67 10.33 2.63
C HIS A 68 -4.76 10.88 1.68
N HIS A 69 -6.03 10.83 2.09
CA HIS A 69 -7.16 11.38 1.34
C HIS A 69 -7.37 12.88 1.54
N VAL A 70 -6.52 13.55 2.31
CA VAL A 70 -6.51 15.02 2.40
C VAL A 70 -5.41 15.54 1.46
N SER A 71 -5.72 16.62 0.75
CA SER A 71 -4.74 17.32 -0.07
C SER A 71 -3.49 17.65 0.77
N PRO A 72 -2.28 17.39 0.27
CA PRO A 72 -1.90 17.22 -1.14
C PRO A 72 -1.95 15.80 -1.71
N HIS A 73 -2.39 14.79 -0.94
CA HIS A 73 -2.39 13.37 -1.32
C HIS A 73 -1.01 12.75 -1.58
N ASP A 74 0.04 13.42 -1.11
CA ASP A 74 1.44 13.06 -1.33
C ASP A 74 2.08 12.32 -0.14
N THR A 75 1.27 11.91 0.84
CA THR A 75 1.74 11.30 2.08
C THR A 75 0.92 10.08 2.51
N TYR A 76 1.41 9.35 3.53
CA TYR A 76 0.72 8.23 4.20
C TYR A 76 0.31 7.06 3.27
N TYR A 77 1.19 6.64 2.37
CA TYR A 77 0.90 5.61 1.34
C TYR A 77 0.75 4.16 1.81
N CYS A 78 1.17 3.80 3.02
CA CYS A 78 1.09 2.41 3.49
C CYS A 78 -0.35 2.04 3.87
N ILE A 79 -0.95 1.13 3.10
CA ILE A 79 -2.39 0.79 3.19
C ILE A 79 -2.71 -0.55 3.90
N THR A 80 -1.73 -1.32 4.33
CA THR A 80 -1.99 -2.59 5.04
C THR A 80 -2.18 -2.36 6.54
N THR A 81 -1.19 -1.76 7.21
CA THR A 81 -1.26 -1.44 8.65
C THR A 81 -1.14 0.06 8.92
N GLY A 82 -0.47 0.80 8.04
CA GLY A 82 -0.18 2.23 8.21
C GLY A 82 0.96 2.55 9.18
N TRP A 83 1.61 1.55 9.81
CA TRP A 83 2.64 1.77 10.83
C TRP A 83 3.84 2.57 10.32
N LEU A 84 4.24 2.34 9.07
CA LEU A 84 5.39 3.01 8.47
C LEU A 84 5.07 4.41 7.96
N ASN A 85 3.79 4.82 7.90
CA ASN A 85 3.45 6.14 7.39
C ASN A 85 4.13 7.27 8.17
N TYR A 86 4.01 7.26 9.50
CA TYR A 86 4.62 8.30 10.34
C TYR A 86 6.17 8.27 10.28
N PRO A 87 6.86 7.12 10.43
CA PRO A 87 8.31 7.07 10.23
C PRO A 87 8.79 7.54 8.85
N LEU A 88 8.07 7.20 7.78
CA LEU A 88 8.43 7.59 6.41
C LEU A 88 8.20 9.09 6.18
N GLU A 89 7.16 9.66 6.79
CA GLU A 89 6.89 11.09 6.77
C GLU A 89 7.99 11.88 7.50
N VAL A 90 8.31 11.49 8.74
CA VAL A 90 9.37 12.14 9.53
C VAL A 90 10.74 12.09 8.84
N SER A 91 11.00 11.02 8.09
CA SER A 91 12.24 10.88 7.33
C SER A 91 12.22 11.54 5.95
N GLN A 92 11.12 12.15 5.54
CA GLN A 92 10.91 12.71 4.18
C GLN A 92 11.28 11.70 3.10
N PHE A 93 10.89 10.44 3.33
CA PHE A 93 11.33 9.33 2.50
C PHE A 93 10.91 9.50 1.03
N TRP A 94 9.67 9.92 0.79
CA TRP A 94 9.10 10.04 -0.55
C TRP A 94 9.73 11.19 -1.34
N ASP A 95 9.85 12.38 -0.75
CA ASP A 95 10.54 13.53 -1.37
C ASP A 95 11.97 13.17 -1.81
N LYS A 96 12.69 12.45 -0.95
CA LYS A 96 14.05 11.98 -1.25
C LYS A 96 14.05 11.01 -2.42
N MET A 97 13.09 10.09 -2.47
CA MET A 97 12.95 9.14 -3.58
C MET A 97 12.62 9.86 -4.89
N GLU A 98 11.75 10.86 -4.89
CA GLU A 98 11.45 11.67 -6.07
C GLU A 98 12.69 12.38 -6.61
N ILE A 99 13.50 12.99 -5.74
CA ILE A 99 14.76 13.61 -6.11
C ILE A 99 15.71 12.58 -6.75
N ILE A 100 15.79 11.37 -6.19
CA ILE A 100 16.65 10.31 -6.72
C ILE A 100 16.16 9.85 -8.10
N VAL A 101 14.85 9.57 -8.25
CA VAL A 101 14.25 9.16 -9.52
C VAL A 101 14.46 10.23 -10.58
N ASN A 102 14.24 11.51 -10.25
CA ASN A 102 14.50 12.62 -11.15
C ASN A 102 15.95 12.68 -11.61
N LYS A 103 16.91 12.56 -10.68
CA LYS A 103 18.34 12.61 -11.01
C LYS A 103 18.79 11.47 -11.92
N ILE A 104 18.24 10.27 -11.71
CA ILE A 104 18.64 9.08 -12.47
C ILE A 104 17.94 9.01 -13.82
N SER A 105 16.65 9.33 -13.88
CA SER A 105 15.82 9.12 -15.07
C SER A 105 15.48 10.39 -15.84
N GLY A 106 15.64 11.57 -15.24
CA GLY A 106 15.14 12.85 -15.75
C GLY A 106 13.62 13.04 -15.57
N ALA A 107 12.89 12.05 -15.02
CA ALA A 107 11.47 12.17 -14.77
C ALA A 107 11.18 13.24 -13.71
N LYS A 108 10.42 14.27 -14.07
CA LYS A 108 10.06 15.35 -13.14
C LYS A 108 9.01 14.85 -12.14
N PRO A 109 9.16 15.17 -10.84
CA PRO A 109 8.11 14.95 -9.86
C PRO A 109 6.82 15.65 -10.29
N ARG A 110 5.70 15.16 -9.78
CA ARG A 110 4.38 15.68 -10.11
C ARG A 110 4.24 17.11 -9.55
N GLU A 111 3.79 18.07 -10.37
CA GLU A 111 3.67 19.49 -9.95
C GLU A 111 2.21 19.95 -9.78
N ASP A 112 1.23 19.16 -10.23
CA ASP A 112 -0.18 19.56 -10.26
C ASP A 112 -0.96 19.27 -8.97
N ASP A 113 -0.40 18.57 -7.98
CA ASP A 113 -1.11 18.25 -6.73
C ASP A 113 -1.63 19.51 -6.01
N MET A 114 -0.84 20.59 -6.04
CA MET A 114 -1.23 21.92 -5.56
C MET A 114 -2.20 22.65 -6.49
N ALA A 115 -2.19 22.36 -7.79
CA ALA A 115 -3.16 22.92 -8.73
C ALA A 115 -4.57 22.36 -8.43
N TRP A 116 -4.69 21.05 -8.16
CA TRP A 116 -5.96 20.43 -7.76
C TRP A 116 -6.43 20.90 -6.38
N ALA A 117 -5.52 21.10 -5.41
CA ALA A 117 -5.82 21.64 -4.07
C ALA A 117 -6.46 23.04 -4.10
N LYS A 118 -6.07 23.87 -5.07
CA LYS A 118 -6.64 25.23 -5.24
C LYS A 118 -8.07 25.23 -5.77
N TYR A 119 -8.49 24.22 -6.54
CA TYR A 119 -9.86 24.17 -7.07
C TYR A 119 -10.89 23.66 -6.06
N SER A 120 -10.47 22.88 -5.05
CA SER A 120 -11.37 22.32 -4.02
C SER A 120 -11.71 23.29 -2.88
N THR A 121 -11.03 24.44 -2.78
CA THR A 121 -11.27 25.47 -1.76
C THR A 121 -12.28 26.55 -2.16
N PHE A 122 -12.74 26.56 -3.43
CA PHE A 122 -13.76 27.49 -3.95
C PHE A 122 -15.15 26.88 -4.11
N LYS A 123 -15.47 25.81 -3.38
CA LYS A 123 -16.79 25.17 -3.37
C LYS A 123 -17.46 25.28 -2.01
#